data_AF-A0A2R5FXF9-F1
#
_entry.id   AF-A0A2R5FXF9-F1
#
_cell.length_a   1.000
_cell.length_b   1.000
_cell.length_c   1.000
_cell.angle_alpha   90.00
_cell.angle_beta   90.00
_cell.angle_gamma   90.00
#
_symmetry.space_group_name_H-M   'P 1'
#
loop_
_entity.id
_entity.type
_entity.pdbx_description
1 polymer ?
#
loop_
_entity_poly.entity_id
_entity_poly.type
_entity_poly.pdbx_seq_one_letter_code
_entity_poly.pdbx_strand_id
1 'polypeptide(L)'
;MSQIQIAEIIEQISQEIEVDANGQAKASVRATARLAGVDDESIRKALKSSADLAPSKLAKELMLQGFETADLTEWKTKGIPDVAIAIILEYYAYEAGRYCTKQARLICRSFNTIGIRAWIQNKLGWTKPASNSETAMTQIQLLAAIAQQMAQQEQHLLQQQQQQTEILHRLKAVEVEQDRVNTPCGHKYSVVGFANLQGLEISVKEAGTKGKKASALCRKQGIEIERIHDPRFGQVGLYPESVLIEVFKAEQS
;
A
#
# COMPACT_ATOMS: atom_id res chain seq x y z
N MET A 1 -48.30 18.97 -9.03
CA MET A 1 -46.91 18.48 -8.95
C MET A 1 -46.65 18.06 -7.52
N SER A 2 -46.30 16.80 -7.29
CA SER A 2 -46.09 16.20 -5.96
C SER A 2 -44.62 16.28 -5.52
N GLN A 3 -44.33 15.99 -4.25
CA GLN A 3 -42.94 15.90 -3.77
C GLN A 3 -42.14 14.77 -4.44
N ILE A 4 -42.82 13.69 -4.86
CA ILE A 4 -42.21 12.55 -5.57
C ILE A 4 -41.65 12.99 -6.92
N GLN A 5 -42.42 13.77 -7.68
CA GLN A 5 -41.99 14.30 -8.98
C GLN A 5 -40.81 15.27 -8.87
N ILE A 6 -40.63 15.93 -7.72
CA ILE A 6 -39.49 16.82 -7.47
C ILE A 6 -38.22 16.02 -7.20
N ALA A 7 -38.32 14.94 -6.44
CA ALA A 7 -37.18 14.06 -6.20
C ALA A 7 -36.63 13.49 -7.51
N GLU A 8 -37.53 13.07 -8.42
CA GLU A 8 -37.17 12.60 -9.76
C GLU A 8 -36.47 13.69 -10.59
N ILE A 9 -36.97 14.93 -10.57
CA ILE A 9 -36.31 16.05 -11.27
C ILE A 9 -34.92 16.32 -10.69
N ILE A 10 -34.77 16.32 -9.36
CA ILE A 10 -33.48 16.52 -8.69
C ILE A 10 -32.50 15.40 -9.05
N GLU A 11 -32.96 14.16 -9.14
CA GLU A 11 -32.14 13.02 -9.54
C GLU A 11 -31.69 13.14 -11.00
N GLN A 12 -32.59 13.53 -11.91
CA GLN A 12 -32.28 13.71 -13.33
C GLN A 12 -31.24 14.79 -13.59
N ILE A 13 -31.24 15.88 -12.82
CA ILE A 13 -30.25 16.95 -12.98
C ILE A 13 -28.91 16.63 -12.35
N SER A 14 -28.79 15.59 -11.51
CA SER A 14 -27.56 15.29 -10.77
C SER A 14 -26.35 15.10 -11.70
N GLN A 15 -26.57 14.53 -12.88
CA GLN A 15 -25.56 14.30 -13.93
C GLN A 15 -25.15 15.59 -14.67
N GLU A 16 -25.86 16.71 -14.45
CA GLU A 16 -25.59 18.01 -15.08
C GLU A 16 -25.10 19.06 -14.07
N ILE A 17 -24.72 18.62 -12.86
CA ILE A 17 -24.15 19.46 -11.81
C ILE A 17 -22.67 19.11 -11.66
N GLU A 18 -21.82 20.11 -11.76
CA GLU A 18 -20.39 20.00 -11.49
C GLU A 18 -20.08 20.71 -10.16
N VAL A 19 -19.20 20.12 -9.35
CA VAL A 19 -18.72 20.71 -8.10
C VAL A 19 -17.21 20.89 -8.21
N ASP A 20 -16.73 22.08 -7.90
CA ASP A 20 -15.30 22.39 -7.94
C ASP A 20 -14.56 21.96 -6.66
N ALA A 21 -13.24 22.15 -6.63
CA ALA A 21 -12.40 21.80 -5.49
C ALA A 21 -12.71 22.60 -4.21
N ASN A 22 -13.41 23.74 -4.34
CA ASN A 22 -13.82 24.58 -3.22
C ASN A 22 -15.23 24.22 -2.70
N GLY A 23 -15.88 23.24 -3.32
CA GLY A 23 -17.25 22.83 -3.00
C GLY A 23 -18.32 23.74 -3.61
N GLN A 24 -17.96 24.63 -4.54
CA GLN A 24 -18.93 25.45 -5.26
C GLN A 24 -19.50 24.67 -6.44
N ALA A 25 -20.82 24.67 -6.56
CA ALA A 25 -21.50 23.94 -7.61
C ALA A 25 -21.89 24.86 -8.76
N LYS A 26 -21.96 24.30 -9.96
CA LYS A 26 -22.52 24.94 -11.15
C LYS A 26 -23.39 23.94 -11.91
N ALA A 27 -24.45 24.43 -12.54
CA ALA A 27 -25.34 23.60 -13.35
C ALA A 27 -25.58 24.22 -14.73
N SER A 28 -25.99 23.39 -15.68
CA SER A 28 -26.35 23.86 -17.02
C SER A 28 -27.58 24.79 -17.00
N VAL A 29 -27.71 25.66 -18.00
CA VAL A 29 -28.91 26.50 -18.17
C VAL A 29 -30.17 25.64 -18.30
N ARG A 30 -30.06 24.48 -18.97
CA ARG A 30 -31.17 23.54 -19.15
C ARG A 30 -31.56 22.89 -17.83
N ALA A 31 -30.60 22.47 -17.02
CA ALA A 31 -30.86 21.95 -15.68
C ALA A 31 -31.57 22.97 -14.80
N THR A 32 -31.11 24.23 -14.82
CA THR A 32 -31.73 25.34 -14.08
C THR A 32 -33.15 25.63 -14.58
N ALA A 33 -33.38 25.62 -15.89
CA ALA A 33 -34.71 25.79 -16.47
C ALA A 33 -35.67 24.66 -16.09
N ARG A 34 -35.20 23.41 -16.14
CA ARG A 34 -35.95 22.23 -15.68
C ARG A 34 -36.23 22.25 -14.20
N LEU A 35 -35.42 22.87 -13.35
CA LEU A 35 -35.74 23.10 -11.94
C LEU A 35 -36.81 24.19 -11.78
N ALA A 36 -36.62 25.32 -12.49
CA ALA A 36 -37.55 26.45 -12.44
C ALA A 36 -38.90 26.16 -13.11
N GLY A 37 -39.01 25.11 -13.92
CA GLY A 37 -40.24 24.75 -14.64
C GLY A 37 -40.54 25.72 -15.78
N VAL A 38 -39.48 26.21 -16.44
CA VAL A 38 -39.55 27.15 -17.56
C VAL A 38 -38.75 26.63 -18.75
N ASP A 39 -38.95 27.24 -19.90
CA ASP A 39 -38.16 26.98 -21.10
C ASP A 39 -36.74 27.56 -20.95
N ASP A 40 -35.71 26.82 -21.38
CA ASP A 40 -34.32 27.26 -21.18
C ASP A 40 -33.98 28.51 -21.99
N GLU A 41 -34.66 28.74 -23.12
CA GLU A 41 -34.54 29.97 -23.90
C GLU A 41 -35.00 31.20 -23.09
N SER A 42 -35.95 31.03 -22.16
CA SER A 42 -36.38 32.12 -21.28
C SER A 42 -35.23 32.60 -20.38
N ILE A 43 -34.45 31.66 -19.83
CA ILE A 43 -33.27 31.97 -19.02
C ILE A 43 -32.15 32.52 -19.90
N ARG A 44 -31.88 31.92 -21.07
CA ARG A 44 -30.84 32.41 -22.01
C ARG A 44 -31.10 33.85 -22.45
N LYS A 45 -32.35 34.20 -22.75
CA LYS A 45 -32.76 35.57 -23.09
C LYS A 45 -32.56 36.53 -21.92
N ALA A 46 -32.97 36.13 -20.72
CA ALA A 46 -32.75 36.94 -19.53
C ALA A 46 -31.26 37.22 -19.31
N LEU A 47 -30.40 36.18 -19.35
CA LEU A 47 -28.95 36.34 -19.22
C LEU A 47 -28.34 37.19 -20.33
N LYS A 48 -28.80 37.03 -21.59
CA LYS A 48 -28.36 37.88 -22.72
C LYS A 48 -28.71 39.35 -22.51
N SER A 49 -29.89 39.63 -21.95
CA SER A 49 -30.38 41.00 -21.78
C SER A 49 -29.57 41.83 -20.79
N SER A 50 -28.66 41.22 -20.03
CA SER A 50 -27.76 41.94 -19.12
C SER A 50 -26.87 42.99 -19.83
N ALA A 51 -26.57 42.77 -21.11
CA ALA A 51 -25.81 43.71 -21.93
C ALA A 51 -26.68 44.75 -22.68
N ASP A 52 -28.01 44.65 -22.58
CA ASP A 52 -28.93 45.56 -23.27
C ASP A 52 -29.13 46.87 -22.46
N LEU A 53 -29.53 47.95 -23.13
CA LEU A 53 -29.86 49.23 -22.49
C LEU A 53 -30.99 49.11 -21.44
N ALA A 54 -31.85 48.09 -21.60
CA ALA A 54 -32.94 47.77 -20.68
C ALA A 54 -32.95 46.28 -20.32
N PRO A 55 -32.15 45.86 -19.32
CA PRO A 55 -32.08 44.45 -18.93
C PRO A 55 -33.40 43.92 -18.37
N SER A 56 -33.62 42.61 -18.52
CA SER A 56 -34.76 41.92 -17.90
C SER A 56 -34.73 42.05 -16.37
N LYS A 57 -35.89 41.92 -15.72
CA LYS A 57 -35.97 41.95 -14.24
C LYS A 57 -35.05 40.92 -13.59
N LEU A 58 -35.00 39.71 -14.14
CA LEU A 58 -34.10 38.66 -13.65
C LEU A 58 -32.63 39.04 -13.80
N ALA A 59 -32.23 39.63 -14.93
CA ALA A 59 -30.86 40.10 -15.11
C ALA A 59 -30.50 41.22 -14.12
N LYS A 60 -31.43 42.15 -13.86
CA LYS A 60 -31.25 43.21 -12.86
C LYS A 60 -31.06 42.64 -11.46
N GLU A 61 -31.87 41.64 -11.08
CA GLU A 61 -31.76 41.00 -9.77
C GLU A 61 -30.40 40.32 -9.59
N LEU A 62 -29.95 39.55 -10.59
CA LEU A 62 -28.63 38.93 -10.57
C LEU A 62 -27.50 39.96 -10.44
N MET A 63 -27.59 41.08 -11.17
CA MET A 63 -26.60 42.16 -11.05
C MET A 63 -26.62 42.83 -9.67
N LEU A 64 -27.79 42.96 -9.06
CA LEU A 64 -27.97 43.49 -7.71
C LEU A 64 -27.31 42.60 -6.64
N GLN A 65 -27.30 41.28 -6.88
CA GLN A 65 -26.63 40.29 -6.04
C GLN A 65 -25.11 40.20 -6.30
N GLY A 66 -24.56 41.11 -7.12
CA GLY A 66 -23.12 41.29 -7.31
C GLY A 66 -22.51 40.59 -8.52
N PHE A 67 -23.31 40.01 -9.42
CA PHE A 67 -22.80 39.39 -10.65
C PHE A 67 -22.59 40.40 -11.77
N GLU A 68 -21.45 40.34 -12.46
CA GLU A 68 -21.16 41.25 -13.55
C GLU A 68 -21.82 40.80 -14.87
N THR A 69 -22.06 41.75 -15.79
CA THR A 69 -22.66 41.45 -17.09
C THR A 69 -21.83 40.46 -17.92
N ALA A 70 -20.51 40.48 -17.74
CA ALA A 70 -19.59 39.52 -18.34
C ALA A 70 -19.87 38.09 -17.84
N ASP A 71 -20.03 37.91 -16.52
CA ASP A 71 -20.32 36.60 -15.90
C ASP A 71 -21.60 36.00 -16.49
N LEU A 72 -22.68 36.78 -16.54
CA LEU A 72 -23.99 36.35 -17.04
C LEU A 72 -23.92 35.88 -18.50
N THR A 73 -23.05 36.50 -19.30
CA THR A 73 -22.85 36.13 -20.70
C THR A 73 -22.12 34.80 -20.82
N GLU A 74 -21.13 34.55 -19.96
CA GLU A 74 -20.34 33.32 -19.95
C GLU A 74 -21.09 32.09 -19.41
N TRP A 75 -22.07 32.28 -18.52
CA TRP A 75 -22.81 31.16 -17.92
C TRP A 75 -23.56 30.28 -18.93
N LYS A 76 -23.81 30.79 -20.14
CA LYS A 76 -24.40 30.01 -21.23
C LYS A 76 -23.54 28.81 -21.64
N THR A 77 -22.23 28.94 -21.49
CA THR A 77 -21.24 27.90 -21.87
C THR A 77 -20.56 27.31 -20.65
N LYS A 78 -20.23 28.12 -19.64
CA LYS A 78 -19.51 27.66 -18.44
C LYS A 78 -20.42 27.05 -17.36
N GLY A 79 -21.73 27.28 -17.43
CA GLY A 79 -22.70 26.89 -16.40
C GLY A 79 -23.04 28.05 -15.45
N ILE A 80 -24.20 27.92 -14.79
CA ILE A 80 -24.72 28.89 -13.82
C ILE A 80 -24.26 28.44 -12.42
N PRO A 81 -23.63 29.30 -11.62
CA PRO A 81 -23.22 28.95 -10.25
C PRO A 81 -24.44 28.75 -9.33
N ASP A 82 -24.29 27.89 -8.33
CA ASP A 82 -25.31 27.52 -7.35
C ASP A 82 -26.02 28.70 -6.68
N VAL A 83 -25.28 29.74 -6.30
CA VAL A 83 -25.84 30.98 -5.73
C VAL A 83 -26.78 31.66 -6.74
N ALA A 84 -26.40 31.74 -8.02
CA ALA A 84 -27.25 32.30 -9.06
C ALA A 84 -28.45 31.39 -9.40
N ILE A 85 -28.30 30.07 -9.30
CA ILE A 85 -29.42 29.12 -9.44
C ILE A 85 -30.48 29.41 -8.37
N ALA A 86 -30.08 29.62 -7.12
CA ALA A 86 -31.02 29.95 -6.04
C ALA A 86 -31.83 31.22 -6.35
N ILE A 87 -31.17 32.28 -6.82
CA ILE A 87 -31.81 33.56 -7.21
C ILE A 87 -32.78 33.36 -8.38
N ILE A 88 -32.38 32.62 -9.42
CA ILE A 88 -33.24 32.33 -10.57
C ILE A 88 -34.50 31.55 -10.14
N LEU A 89 -34.34 30.58 -9.25
CA LEU A 89 -35.46 29.79 -8.73
C LEU A 89 -36.41 30.65 -7.89
N GLU A 90 -35.88 31.53 -7.06
CA GLU A 90 -36.69 32.45 -6.26
C GLU A 90 -37.47 33.44 -7.13
N TYR A 91 -36.81 34.00 -8.16
CA TYR A 91 -37.45 34.87 -9.14
C TYR A 91 -38.64 34.17 -9.82
N TYR A 92 -38.45 32.95 -10.34
CA TYR A 92 -39.56 32.19 -10.95
C TYR A 92 -40.55 31.62 -9.94
N ALA A 93 -40.25 31.61 -8.64
CA ALA A 93 -41.21 31.21 -7.61
C ALA A 93 -42.17 32.35 -7.22
N TYR A 94 -41.66 33.60 -7.18
CA TYR A 94 -42.36 34.72 -6.53
C TYR A 94 -42.39 36.04 -7.34
N GLU A 95 -41.39 36.33 -8.17
CA GLU A 95 -41.18 37.69 -8.70
C GLU A 95 -41.41 37.82 -10.21
N ALA A 96 -41.45 36.70 -10.94
CA ALA A 96 -41.69 36.65 -12.37
C ALA A 96 -43.14 37.01 -12.78
N GLY A 97 -43.99 37.41 -11.82
CA GLY A 97 -45.38 37.80 -12.04
C GLY A 97 -46.21 36.66 -12.62
N ARG A 98 -46.80 36.86 -13.80
CA ARG A 98 -47.58 35.81 -14.50
C ARG A 98 -46.75 34.60 -14.91
N TYR A 99 -45.43 34.73 -14.95
CA TYR A 99 -44.49 33.66 -15.30
C TYR A 99 -43.99 32.88 -14.08
N CYS A 100 -44.49 33.19 -12.87
CA CYS A 100 -44.17 32.40 -11.71
C CYS A 100 -44.68 30.96 -11.87
N THR A 101 -43.85 29.98 -11.51
CA THR A 101 -44.20 28.57 -11.66
C THR A 101 -44.46 27.92 -10.30
N LYS A 102 -45.41 26.98 -10.26
CA LYS A 102 -45.63 26.16 -9.06
C LYS A 102 -44.42 25.27 -8.76
N GLN A 103 -43.68 24.88 -9.79
CA GLN A 103 -42.51 24.02 -9.66
C GLN A 103 -41.36 24.74 -8.95
N ALA A 104 -40.97 25.94 -9.41
CA ALA A 104 -39.92 26.74 -8.78
C ALA A 104 -40.21 26.95 -7.30
N ARG A 105 -41.48 27.24 -6.94
CA ARG A 105 -41.90 27.38 -5.54
C ARG A 105 -41.71 26.10 -4.73
N LEU A 106 -42.05 24.95 -5.30
CA LEU A 106 -41.85 23.69 -4.60
C LEU A 106 -40.36 23.32 -4.49
N ILE A 107 -39.55 23.58 -5.52
CA ILE A 107 -38.09 23.42 -5.47
C ILE A 107 -37.49 24.28 -4.36
N CYS A 108 -37.84 25.57 -4.28
CA CYS A 108 -37.37 26.45 -3.21
C CYS A 108 -37.71 25.89 -1.82
N ARG A 109 -38.94 25.38 -1.63
CA ARG A 109 -39.36 24.75 -0.37
C ARG A 109 -38.56 23.48 -0.07
N SER A 110 -38.32 22.65 -1.08
CA SER A 110 -37.54 21.42 -0.95
C SER A 110 -36.10 21.73 -0.57
N PHE A 111 -35.44 22.66 -1.28
CA PHE A 111 -34.07 23.07 -0.95
C PHE A 111 -33.97 23.72 0.43
N ASN A 112 -34.93 24.56 0.84
CA ASN A 112 -34.96 25.08 2.21
C ASN A 112 -35.06 23.96 3.24
N THR A 113 -35.90 22.96 3.00
CA THR A 113 -36.05 21.79 3.89
C THR A 113 -34.77 20.95 3.95
N ILE A 114 -34.15 20.71 2.79
CA ILE A 114 -32.88 19.96 2.69
C ILE A 114 -31.75 20.73 3.37
N GLY A 115 -31.64 22.04 3.14
CA GLY A 115 -30.63 22.91 3.73
C GLY A 115 -30.74 22.98 5.25
N ILE A 116 -31.94 23.18 5.79
CA ILE A 116 -32.19 23.15 7.24
C ILE A 116 -31.79 21.79 7.82
N ARG A 117 -32.18 20.69 7.17
CA ARG A 117 -31.83 19.34 7.62
C ARG A 117 -30.32 19.10 7.59
N ALA A 118 -29.65 19.47 6.50
CA ALA A 118 -28.21 19.31 6.34
C ALA A 118 -27.43 20.15 7.38
N TRP A 119 -27.88 21.37 7.65
CA TRP A 119 -27.30 22.21 8.70
C TRP A 119 -27.46 21.58 10.09
N ILE A 120 -28.65 21.09 10.46
CA ILE A 120 -28.87 20.40 11.75
C ILE A 120 -27.98 19.16 11.86
N GLN A 121 -27.94 18.33 10.81
CA GLN A 121 -27.13 17.12 10.77
C GLN A 121 -25.64 17.43 10.95
N ASN A 122 -25.13 18.44 10.24
CA ASN A 122 -23.75 18.89 10.39
C ASN A 122 -23.47 19.39 11.81
N LYS A 123 -24.35 20.21 12.39
CA LYS A 123 -24.19 20.73 13.75
C LYS A 123 -24.23 19.65 14.83
N LEU A 124 -24.96 18.57 14.59
CA LEU A 124 -25.07 17.44 15.53
C LEU A 124 -24.08 16.30 15.23
N GLY A 125 -23.20 16.44 14.23
CA GLY A 125 -22.26 15.40 13.84
C GLY A 125 -22.92 14.14 13.29
N TRP A 126 -24.16 14.25 12.80
CA TRP A 126 -24.85 13.12 12.17
C TRP A 126 -24.24 12.85 10.79
N THR A 127 -23.84 11.60 10.55
CA THR A 127 -23.35 11.13 9.25
C THR A 127 -24.36 10.16 8.64
N LYS A 128 -24.58 10.27 7.32
CA LYS A 128 -25.43 9.32 6.61
C LYS A 128 -24.76 7.94 6.70
N PRO A 129 -25.45 6.90 7.22
CA PRO A 129 -24.90 5.55 7.19
C PRO A 129 -24.67 5.16 5.74
N ALA A 130 -23.44 4.79 5.40
CA ALA A 130 -23.10 4.36 4.05
C ALA A 130 -24.05 3.24 3.60
N SER A 131 -24.59 3.33 2.39
CA SER A 131 -25.34 2.21 1.81
C SER A 131 -24.40 1.02 1.70
N ASN A 132 -24.68 -0.03 2.48
CA ASN A 132 -23.82 -1.20 2.67
C ASN A 132 -23.35 -1.89 1.36
N SER A 133 -23.94 -1.60 0.20
CA SER A 133 -23.57 -2.19 -1.08
C SER A 133 -22.21 -1.73 -1.62
N GLU A 134 -21.87 -0.45 -1.51
CA GLU A 134 -20.62 0.09 -2.07
C GLU A 134 -19.41 -0.24 -1.19
N THR A 135 -19.59 -0.17 0.13
CA THR A 135 -18.57 -0.55 1.11
C THR A 135 -18.33 -2.06 1.14
N ALA A 136 -19.37 -2.88 0.93
CA ALA A 136 -19.21 -4.33 0.88
C ALA A 136 -18.48 -4.79 -0.40
N MET A 137 -18.78 -4.21 -1.56
CA MET A 137 -18.06 -4.54 -2.80
C MET A 137 -16.57 -4.16 -2.72
N THR A 138 -16.26 -2.99 -2.18
CA THR A 138 -14.87 -2.55 -2.00
C THR A 138 -14.11 -3.41 -0.99
N GLN A 139 -14.75 -3.84 0.11
CA GLN A 139 -14.14 -4.76 1.08
C GLN A 139 -13.88 -6.16 0.50
N ILE A 140 -14.81 -6.70 -0.29
CA ILE A 140 -14.64 -8.01 -0.93
C ILE A 140 -13.53 -7.96 -1.99
N GLN A 141 -13.47 -6.88 -2.78
CA GLN A 141 -12.40 -6.67 -3.76
C GLN A 141 -11.03 -6.55 -3.09
N LEU A 142 -10.95 -5.82 -1.97
CA LEU A 142 -9.74 -5.70 -1.18
C LEU A 142 -9.29 -7.06 -0.62
N LEU A 143 -10.22 -7.85 -0.07
CA LEU A 143 -9.91 -9.18 0.46
C LEU A 143 -9.39 -10.11 -0.64
N ALA A 144 -9.98 -10.06 -1.83
CA ALA A 144 -9.51 -10.85 -2.98
C ALA A 144 -8.10 -10.45 -3.42
N ALA A 145 -7.78 -9.15 -3.45
CA ALA A 145 -6.44 -8.66 -3.77
C ALA A 145 -5.40 -9.12 -2.74
N ILE A 146 -5.75 -9.05 -1.44
CA ILE A 146 -4.87 -9.53 -0.35
C ILE A 146 -4.64 -11.05 -0.48
N ALA A 147 -5.69 -11.83 -0.75
CA ALA A 147 -5.56 -13.28 -0.94
C ALA A 147 -4.64 -13.65 -2.12
N GLN A 148 -4.74 -12.93 -3.24
CA GLN A 148 -3.86 -13.11 -4.39
C GLN A 148 -2.40 -12.76 -4.06
N GLN A 149 -2.18 -11.65 -3.35
CA GLN A 149 -0.84 -11.25 -2.93
C GLN A 149 -0.21 -12.28 -1.99
N MET A 150 -0.97 -12.82 -1.03
CA MET A 150 -0.47 -13.86 -0.13
C MET A 150 -0.11 -15.15 -0.89
N ALA A 151 -0.93 -15.57 -1.86
CA ALA A 151 -0.62 -16.73 -2.69
C ALA A 151 0.67 -16.55 -3.50
N GLN A 152 0.89 -15.35 -4.05
CA GLN A 152 2.14 -15.01 -4.76
C GLN A 152 3.35 -15.03 -3.81
N GLN A 153 3.18 -14.50 -2.59
CA GLN A 153 4.25 -14.47 -1.59
C GLN A 153 4.64 -15.88 -1.13
N GLU A 154 3.66 -16.76 -0.95
CA GLU A 154 3.92 -18.17 -0.60
C GLU A 154 4.73 -18.89 -1.69
N GLN A 155 4.39 -18.68 -2.96
CA GLN A 155 5.16 -19.25 -4.07
C GLN A 155 6.61 -18.74 -4.11
N HIS A 156 6.81 -17.43 -3.87
CA HIS A 156 8.15 -16.86 -3.83
C HIS A 156 8.99 -17.44 -2.68
N LEU A 157 8.37 -17.64 -1.51
CA LEU A 157 9.04 -18.23 -0.34
C LEU A 157 9.47 -19.68 -0.62
N LEU A 158 8.61 -20.48 -1.26
CA LEU A 158 8.94 -21.85 -1.65
C LEU A 158 10.10 -21.89 -2.64
N GLN A 159 10.12 -21.01 -3.62
CA GLN A 159 11.22 -20.91 -4.58
C GLN A 159 12.53 -20.54 -3.88
N GLN A 160 12.49 -19.60 -2.93
CA GLN A 160 13.66 -19.20 -2.15
C GLN A 160 14.18 -20.37 -1.29
N GLN A 161 13.29 -21.15 -0.67
CA GLN A 161 13.68 -22.33 0.11
C GLN A 161 14.35 -23.40 -0.76
N GLN A 162 13.84 -23.63 -1.96
CA GLN A 162 14.46 -24.56 -2.92
C GLN A 162 15.86 -24.09 -3.32
N GLN A 163 16.03 -22.80 -3.63
CA GLN A 163 17.34 -22.22 -3.95
C GLN A 163 18.32 -22.34 -2.77
N GLN A 164 17.87 -22.06 -1.54
CA GLN A 164 18.71 -22.24 -0.35
C GLN A 164 19.18 -23.69 -0.19
N THR A 165 18.28 -24.64 -0.42
CA THR A 165 18.59 -26.07 -0.32
C THR A 165 19.62 -26.48 -1.39
N GLU A 166 19.47 -26.00 -2.62
CA GLU A 166 20.44 -26.24 -3.68
C GLU A 166 21.81 -25.62 -3.38
N ILE A 167 21.84 -24.37 -2.90
CA ILE A 167 23.06 -23.68 -2.49
C ILE A 167 23.78 -24.47 -1.38
N LEU A 168 23.06 -24.90 -0.35
CA LEU A 168 23.63 -25.69 0.74
C LEU A 168 24.22 -27.01 0.24
N HIS A 169 23.55 -27.69 -0.70
CA HIS A 169 24.08 -28.91 -1.31
C HIS A 169 25.38 -28.63 -2.08
N ARG A 170 25.43 -27.55 -2.86
CA ARG A 170 26.64 -27.15 -3.60
C ARG A 170 27.77 -26.74 -2.67
N LEU A 171 27.49 -26.00 -1.59
CA LEU A 171 28.46 -25.61 -0.59
C LEU A 171 29.10 -26.84 0.06
N LYS A 172 28.30 -27.82 0.46
CA LYS A 172 28.81 -29.07 1.04
C LYS A 172 29.73 -29.82 0.09
N ALA A 173 29.40 -29.88 -1.20
CA ALA A 173 30.27 -30.51 -2.20
C ALA A 173 31.60 -29.76 -2.36
N VAL A 174 31.57 -28.42 -2.33
CA VAL A 174 32.77 -27.58 -2.38
C VAL A 174 33.63 -27.76 -1.13
N GLU A 175 33.02 -27.82 0.06
CA GLU A 175 33.74 -28.07 1.33
C GLU A 175 34.48 -29.40 1.32
N VAL A 176 33.81 -30.47 0.86
CA VAL A 176 34.43 -31.80 0.74
C VAL A 176 35.61 -31.77 -0.23
N GLU A 177 35.48 -31.10 -1.39
CA GLU A 177 36.57 -31.03 -2.35
C GLU A 177 37.72 -30.13 -1.87
N GLN A 178 37.42 -29.02 -1.19
CA GLN A 178 38.44 -28.19 -0.55
C GLN A 178 39.23 -28.95 0.51
N ASP A 179 38.56 -29.75 1.34
CA ASP A 179 39.25 -30.55 2.36
C ASP A 179 40.18 -31.60 1.74
N ARG A 180 39.75 -32.24 0.64
CA ARG A 180 40.59 -33.18 -0.13
C ARG A 180 41.83 -32.50 -0.73
N VAL A 181 41.71 -31.26 -1.20
CA VAL A 181 42.83 -30.50 -1.79
C VAL A 181 43.78 -29.95 -0.72
N ASN A 182 43.23 -29.40 0.37
CA ASN A 182 44.02 -28.78 1.44
C ASN A 182 44.69 -29.81 2.36
N THR A 183 44.10 -31.01 2.47
CA THR A 183 44.60 -32.06 3.34
C THR A 183 44.71 -33.43 2.63
N PRO A 184 45.53 -33.57 1.56
CA PRO A 184 45.55 -34.76 0.72
C PRO A 184 45.94 -36.07 1.45
N CYS A 185 46.63 -35.95 2.59
CA CYS A 185 47.08 -37.07 3.42
C CYS A 185 46.34 -37.18 4.77
N GLY A 186 45.23 -36.46 4.94
CA GLY A 186 44.45 -36.38 6.18
C GLY A 186 45.06 -35.46 7.24
N HIS A 187 44.25 -35.02 8.21
CA HIS A 187 44.72 -34.08 9.24
C HIS A 187 45.79 -34.74 10.13
N LYS A 188 46.90 -34.03 10.34
CA LYS A 188 47.98 -34.45 11.22
C LYS A 188 48.07 -33.51 12.42
N TYR A 189 48.22 -34.08 13.61
CA TYR A 189 48.27 -33.33 14.85
C TYR A 189 49.49 -33.75 15.68
N SER A 190 49.98 -32.85 16.55
CA SER A 190 50.89 -33.25 17.61
C SER A 190 50.11 -33.96 18.71
N VAL A 191 50.77 -34.77 19.55
CA VAL A 191 50.13 -35.47 20.67
C VAL A 191 49.41 -34.50 21.61
N VAL A 192 50.03 -33.36 21.91
CA VAL A 192 49.44 -32.31 22.76
C VAL A 192 48.30 -31.59 22.03
N GLY A 193 48.47 -31.28 20.74
CA GLY A 193 47.42 -30.66 19.94
C GLY A 193 46.16 -31.53 19.87
N PHE A 194 46.32 -32.84 19.67
CA PHE A 194 45.20 -33.78 19.67
C PHE A 194 44.58 -33.96 21.05
N ALA A 195 45.37 -34.03 22.13
CA ALA A 195 44.83 -34.07 23.50
C ALA A 195 43.96 -32.84 23.80
N ASN A 196 44.45 -31.64 23.46
CA ASN A 196 43.69 -30.40 23.62
C ASN A 196 42.40 -30.38 22.78
N LEU A 197 42.45 -30.88 21.54
CA LEU A 197 41.26 -31.02 20.68
C LEU A 197 40.20 -31.95 21.30
N GLN A 198 40.63 -32.97 22.04
CA GLN A 198 39.74 -33.88 22.78
C GLN A 198 39.39 -33.37 24.19
N GLY A 199 39.83 -32.15 24.57
CA GLY A 199 39.60 -31.58 25.89
C GLY A 199 40.34 -32.30 27.03
N LEU A 200 41.41 -33.03 26.73
CA LEU A 200 42.20 -33.80 27.68
C LEU A 200 43.46 -33.03 28.11
N GLU A 201 43.65 -32.86 29.42
CA GLU A 201 44.92 -32.40 29.97
C GLU A 201 45.87 -33.59 30.13
N ILE A 202 47.05 -33.52 29.50
CA ILE A 202 48.09 -34.54 29.61
C ILE A 202 49.39 -33.92 30.13
N SER A 203 50.10 -34.66 30.98
CA SER A 203 51.41 -34.25 31.46
C SER A 203 52.48 -34.36 30.36
N VAL A 204 53.59 -33.64 30.52
CA VAL A 204 54.74 -33.69 29.60
C VAL A 204 55.29 -35.12 29.45
N LYS A 205 55.29 -35.90 30.53
CA LYS A 205 55.77 -37.29 30.54
C LYS A 205 54.83 -38.22 29.75
N GLU A 206 53.52 -38.03 29.89
CA GLU A 206 52.52 -38.77 29.13
C GLU A 206 52.56 -38.41 27.65
N ALA A 207 52.68 -37.12 27.32
CA ALA A 207 52.85 -36.66 25.95
C ALA A 207 54.09 -37.29 25.28
N GLY A 208 55.21 -37.36 25.99
CA GLY A 208 56.43 -38.02 25.51
C GLY A 208 56.26 -39.52 25.28
N THR A 209 55.53 -40.21 26.16
CA THR A 209 55.28 -41.66 26.07
C THR A 209 54.34 -41.98 24.90
N LYS A 210 53.24 -41.22 24.77
CA LYS A 210 52.29 -41.33 23.67
C LYS A 210 52.94 -40.96 22.33
N GLY A 211 53.82 -39.96 22.29
CA GLY A 211 54.60 -39.62 21.10
C GLY A 211 55.52 -40.74 20.61
N LYS A 212 56.19 -41.44 21.53
CA LYS A 212 56.99 -42.63 21.19
C LYS A 212 56.12 -43.77 20.63
N LYS A 213 54.95 -44.01 21.24
CA LYS A 213 53.97 -45.01 20.75
C LYS A 213 53.46 -44.65 19.35
N ALA A 214 53.05 -43.41 19.15
CA ALA A 214 52.59 -42.89 17.84
C ALA A 214 53.69 -43.03 16.78
N SER A 215 54.93 -42.65 17.11
CA SER A 215 56.08 -42.85 16.23
C SER A 215 56.33 -44.31 15.86
N ALA A 216 56.21 -45.23 16.82
CA ALA A 216 56.39 -46.66 16.56
C ALA A 216 55.27 -47.21 15.67
N LEU A 217 54.02 -46.78 15.90
CA LEU A 217 52.86 -47.18 15.12
C LEU A 217 52.94 -46.67 13.69
N CYS A 218 53.28 -45.40 13.47
CA CYS A 218 53.54 -44.86 12.13
C CYS A 218 54.64 -45.62 11.40
N ARG A 219 55.77 -45.92 12.06
CA ARG A 219 56.86 -46.69 11.44
C ARG A 219 56.43 -48.10 11.05
N LYS A 220 55.63 -48.77 11.89
CA LYS A 220 55.08 -50.10 11.60
C LYS A 220 54.11 -50.08 10.41
N GLN A 221 53.39 -48.99 10.24
CA GLN A 221 52.43 -48.79 9.15
C GLN A 221 53.05 -48.15 7.90
N GLY A 222 54.35 -47.86 7.90
CA GLY A 222 55.04 -47.22 6.76
C GLY A 222 54.66 -45.75 6.54
N ILE A 223 54.12 -45.07 7.55
CA ILE A 223 53.67 -43.68 7.48
C ILE A 223 54.83 -42.73 7.81
N GLU A 224 55.06 -41.73 6.97
CA GLU A 224 56.04 -40.67 7.21
C GLU A 224 55.57 -39.71 8.31
N ILE A 225 56.47 -39.42 9.26
CA ILE A 225 56.21 -38.55 10.41
C ILE A 225 56.84 -37.18 10.12
N GLU A 226 56.00 -36.18 9.91
CA GLU A 226 56.44 -34.78 9.81
C GLU A 226 56.82 -34.24 11.19
N ARG A 227 57.67 -33.20 11.23
CA ARG A 227 58.07 -32.55 12.47
C ARG A 227 57.91 -31.05 12.37
N ILE A 228 57.40 -30.45 13.44
CA ILE A 228 57.29 -29.01 13.59
C ILE A 228 58.05 -28.54 14.82
N HIS A 229 58.50 -27.29 14.79
CA HIS A 229 59.13 -26.67 15.94
C HIS A 229 58.07 -26.12 16.91
N ASP A 230 58.03 -26.69 18.11
CA ASP A 230 57.27 -26.22 19.25
C ASP A 230 58.19 -25.40 20.19
N PRO A 231 57.85 -24.15 20.53
CA PRO A 231 58.66 -23.31 21.41
C PRO A 231 58.93 -23.88 22.80
N ARG A 232 58.07 -24.78 23.30
CA ARG A 232 58.17 -25.39 24.64
C ARG A 232 58.91 -26.73 24.61
N PHE A 233 58.78 -27.49 23.52
CA PHE A 233 59.25 -28.89 23.45
C PHE A 233 60.28 -29.16 22.35
N GLY A 234 60.66 -28.15 21.55
CA GLY A 234 61.58 -28.31 20.44
C GLY A 234 60.90 -29.00 19.25
N GLN A 235 61.55 -29.97 18.60
CA GLN A 235 60.98 -30.63 17.43
C GLN A 235 59.96 -31.71 17.85
N VAL A 236 58.69 -31.48 17.54
CA VAL A 236 57.58 -32.41 17.84
C VAL A 236 57.03 -33.05 16.57
N GLY A 237 56.67 -34.34 16.66
CA GLY A 237 56.10 -35.07 15.54
C GLY A 237 54.63 -34.75 15.32
N LEU A 238 54.21 -34.67 14.06
CA LEU A 238 52.83 -34.63 13.61
C LEU A 238 52.42 -36.03 13.12
N TYR A 239 51.30 -36.52 13.63
CA TYR A 239 50.80 -37.86 13.36
C TYR A 239 49.38 -37.78 12.81
N PRO A 240 48.98 -38.68 11.90
CA PRO A 240 47.61 -38.77 11.44
C PRO A 240 46.63 -38.98 12.60
N GLU A 241 45.45 -38.41 12.48
CA GLU A 241 44.40 -38.53 13.50
C GLU A 241 44.08 -39.99 13.88
N SER A 242 44.04 -40.90 12.90
CA SER A 242 43.80 -42.34 13.12
C SER A 242 44.82 -42.98 14.08
N VAL A 243 46.10 -42.63 13.93
CA VAL A 243 47.20 -43.11 14.78
C VAL A 243 47.05 -42.57 16.20
N LEU A 244 46.67 -41.30 16.35
CA LEU A 244 46.48 -40.67 17.66
C LEU A 244 45.26 -41.25 18.39
N ILE A 245 44.15 -41.48 17.69
CA ILE A 245 42.97 -42.16 18.26
C ILE A 245 43.37 -43.52 18.84
N GLU A 246 44.15 -44.32 18.11
CA GLU A 246 44.60 -45.64 18.57
C GLU A 246 45.51 -45.53 19.82
N VAL A 247 46.45 -44.59 19.82
CA VAL A 247 47.38 -44.36 20.94
C VAL A 247 46.68 -43.85 22.20
N PHE A 248 45.62 -43.04 22.05
CA PHE A 248 44.86 -42.53 23.19
C PHE A 248 43.80 -43.52 23.70
N LYS A 249 43.28 -44.42 22.85
CA LYS A 249 42.36 -45.50 23.27
C LYS A 249 43.06 -46.63 24.03
N ALA A 250 44.31 -46.94 23.71
CA ALA A 250 45.05 -48.08 24.27
C ALA A 250 45.38 -47.99 25.80
N GLU A 251 44.87 -46.99 26.52
CA GLU A 251 45.08 -46.81 27.98
C GLU A 251 43.79 -46.58 28.78
N GLN A 252 42.60 -46.72 28.17
CA GLN A 252 41.33 -46.81 28.92
C GLN A 252 40.89 -48.27 29.20
N SER A 253 41.81 -49.23 29.11
CA SER A 253 41.58 -50.66 29.42
C SER A 253 42.60 -51.18 30.42
#